data_AF-A0A9W6GQL6-F1
#
_entry.id   AF-A0A9W6GQL6-F1
#
_cell.length_a   1.000
_cell.length_b   1.000
_cell.length_c   1.000
_cell.angle_alpha   90.00
_cell.angle_beta   90.00
_cell.angle_gamma   90.00
#
_symmetry.space_group_name_H-M   'P 1'
#
loop_
_entity.id
_entity.type
_entity.pdbx_description
1 polymer ?
#
loop_
_entity_poly.entity_id
_entity_poly.type
_entity_poly.pdbx_seq_one_letter_code
_entity_poly.pdbx_strand_id
1 'polypeptide(L)'
;MWRDLPGARDDALDVGFRIKERHAIEKLNLFVPARITFNDIEDLSGHLKNDRTLSAVFNETLEVDDFDDNVFAAVNTYNKKVAFHVISIVKTTDICFKYLDDGEGTIIQFRKSLFEKMKHVGDYYIRFRIVLAGPLKDLFVTSFSQEDKFFVSAFYTTDIIEFRLNERRSFPTSLLKSAGQMKWLDLSSVYFILIRDFKAELIRAHTDFHKMRRLENNLWSDYVSSLSKDPPAQMMLYHWRVKKTSERIDDFIALASFRTIKHSLLDYVLGIFLLGMAGNAAEAFLASLITMIADPQATDLKNVGPDWSHLIALFVCIFGATVIFFRSALKKFYWGTVNRDSH
;
A
#
# COMPACT_ATOMS: atom_id res chain seq x y z
N MET A 1 -7.10 -4.53 -0.45
CA MET A 1 -6.20 -3.37 -0.26
C MET A 1 -5.80 -2.84 -1.61
N TRP A 2 -6.02 -1.55 -1.84
CA TRP A 2 -5.58 -0.79 -2.99
C TRP A 2 -4.33 -0.04 -2.61
N ARG A 3 -3.28 -0.17 -3.42
CA ARG A 3 -2.01 0.48 -3.18
C ARG A 3 -1.41 1.03 -4.46
N ASP A 4 -0.76 2.19 -4.36
CA ASP A 4 -0.05 2.83 -5.47
C ASP A 4 -1.00 3.15 -6.66
N LEU A 5 -2.28 3.45 -6.36
CA LEU A 5 -3.26 3.77 -7.40
C LEU A 5 -2.85 5.06 -8.12
N PRO A 6 -2.78 5.08 -9.47
CA PRO A 6 -2.39 6.29 -10.22
C PRO A 6 -3.27 7.47 -9.85
N GLY A 7 -2.67 8.64 -9.62
CA GLY A 7 -3.40 9.87 -9.26
C GLY A 7 -4.02 9.89 -7.85
N ALA A 8 -4.02 8.77 -7.13
CA ALA A 8 -4.50 8.72 -5.76
C ALA A 8 -3.48 9.33 -4.80
N ARG A 9 -3.99 10.03 -3.79
CA ARG A 9 -3.14 10.53 -2.70
C ARG A 9 -2.89 9.48 -1.63
N ASP A 10 -3.90 8.64 -1.38
CA ASP A 10 -3.98 7.74 -0.24
C ASP A 10 -4.30 6.32 -0.70
N ASP A 11 -3.77 5.35 0.04
CA ASP A 11 -4.08 3.93 -0.15
C ASP A 11 -5.43 3.59 0.53
N ALA A 12 -5.95 2.38 0.30
CA ALA A 12 -7.24 2.00 0.89
C ALA A 12 -7.35 0.52 1.24
N LEU A 13 -8.04 0.22 2.34
CA LEU A 13 -8.45 -1.12 2.72
C LEU A 13 -9.97 -1.27 2.55
N ASP A 14 -10.38 -2.02 1.53
CA ASP A 14 -11.76 -2.50 1.44
C ASP A 14 -11.95 -3.71 2.36
N VAL A 15 -12.98 -3.67 3.20
CA VAL A 15 -13.39 -4.76 4.09
C VAL A 15 -14.80 -5.20 3.72
N GLY A 16 -14.97 -6.50 3.52
CA GLY A 16 -16.24 -7.10 3.17
C GLY A 16 -16.61 -8.26 4.10
N PHE A 17 -17.84 -8.27 4.61
CA PHE A 17 -18.40 -9.37 5.39
C PHE A 17 -19.50 -10.05 4.61
N ARG A 18 -19.34 -11.35 4.32
CA ARG A 18 -20.43 -12.20 3.84
C ARG A 18 -20.95 -13.03 5.00
N ILE A 19 -22.16 -12.73 5.43
CA ILE A 19 -22.85 -13.39 6.53
C ILE A 19 -23.75 -14.46 5.92
N LYS A 20 -23.48 -15.71 6.28
CA LYS A 20 -24.32 -16.86 5.93
C LYS A 20 -25.37 -17.02 7.01
N GLU A 21 -26.62 -17.14 6.58
CA GLU A 21 -27.78 -17.37 7.44
C GLU A 21 -28.11 -16.24 8.43
N ARG A 22 -29.39 -16.13 8.78
CA ARG A 22 -29.88 -15.12 9.74
C ARG A 22 -29.76 -15.64 11.17
N HIS A 23 -28.57 -15.58 11.73
CA HIS A 23 -28.49 -15.51 13.19
C HIS A 23 -28.94 -14.11 13.64
N ALA A 24 -29.57 -14.02 14.81
CA ALA A 24 -29.91 -12.74 15.44
C ALA A 24 -28.61 -12.04 15.90
N ILE A 25 -27.89 -11.45 14.95
CA ILE A 25 -26.68 -10.67 15.22
C ILE A 25 -27.14 -9.31 15.76
N GLU A 26 -26.94 -9.07 17.05
CA GLU A 26 -27.23 -7.77 17.63
C GLU A 26 -26.12 -6.75 17.36
N LYS A 27 -24.87 -7.22 17.32
CA LYS A 27 -23.69 -6.38 17.09
C LYS A 27 -22.54 -7.19 16.51
N LEU A 28 -21.74 -6.54 15.67
CA LEU A 28 -20.46 -7.06 15.18
C LEU A 28 -19.37 -6.05 15.53
N ASN A 29 -18.23 -6.55 16.01
CA ASN A 29 -17.10 -5.71 16.39
C ASN A 29 -15.90 -6.05 15.50
N LEU A 30 -15.35 -5.04 14.85
CA LEU A 30 -14.09 -5.12 14.12
C LEU A 30 -13.07 -4.26 14.85
N PHE A 31 -12.02 -4.89 15.37
CA PHE A 31 -10.88 -4.17 15.93
C PHE A 31 -9.88 -3.81 14.82
N VAL A 32 -9.41 -2.56 14.84
CA VAL A 32 -8.34 -2.05 13.98
C VAL A 32 -7.26 -1.46 14.90
N PRO A 33 -5.98 -1.83 14.76
CA PRO A 33 -4.89 -1.34 15.61
C PRO A 33 -4.44 0.07 15.20
N ALA A 34 -5.41 0.97 15.00
CA ALA A 34 -5.19 2.37 14.65
C ALA A 34 -6.39 3.22 15.07
N ARG A 35 -6.22 4.54 15.12
CA ARG A 35 -7.31 5.48 15.39
C ARG A 35 -8.16 5.66 14.13
N ILE A 36 -9.42 5.20 14.17
CA ILE A 36 -10.38 5.30 13.07
C ILE A 36 -11.54 6.22 13.45
N THR A 37 -11.97 7.05 12.50
CA THR A 37 -13.10 7.98 12.63
C THR A 37 -14.10 7.79 11.49
N PHE A 38 -15.23 8.50 11.57
CA PHE A 38 -16.24 8.50 10.51
C PHE A 38 -15.74 8.98 9.14
N ASN A 39 -14.69 9.81 9.13
CA ASN A 39 -14.11 10.36 7.90
C ASN A 39 -13.24 9.34 7.17
N ASP A 40 -12.72 8.35 7.91
CA ASP A 40 -11.84 7.32 7.35
C ASP A 40 -12.64 6.17 6.72
N ILE A 41 -13.93 6.05 7.04
CA ILE A 41 -14.80 4.98 6.53
C ILE A 41 -15.61 5.48 5.33
N GLU A 42 -15.79 4.67 4.31
CA GLU A 42 -16.68 4.93 3.17
C GLU A 42 -17.56 3.68 2.93
N ASP A 43 -18.87 3.88 2.77
CA ASP A 43 -19.77 2.78 2.37
C ASP A 43 -19.58 2.50 0.88
N LEU A 44 -19.43 1.23 0.51
CA LEU A 44 -19.21 0.84 -0.89
C LEU A 44 -20.43 0.21 -1.55
N SER A 45 -21.58 0.15 -0.88
CA SER A 45 -22.79 -0.46 -1.44
C SER A 45 -23.27 0.27 -2.70
N GLY A 46 -23.13 1.61 -2.75
CA GLY A 46 -23.47 2.41 -3.92
C GLY A 46 -22.63 2.06 -5.16
N HIS A 47 -21.34 1.78 -5.00
CA HIS A 47 -20.49 1.32 -6.11
C HIS A 47 -20.86 -0.08 -6.60
N LEU A 48 -21.50 -0.89 -5.74
CA LEU A 48 -21.96 -2.24 -6.08
C LEU A 48 -23.36 -2.25 -6.71
N LYS A 49 -24.09 -1.11 -6.76
CA LYS A 49 -25.36 -0.96 -7.51
C LYS A 49 -25.17 -0.86 -9.03
N ASN A 50 -24.03 -1.29 -9.54
CA ASN A 50 -23.73 -1.36 -10.96
C ASN A 50 -23.35 -2.81 -11.30
N ASP A 51 -24.09 -3.45 -12.19
CA ASP A 51 -23.92 -4.86 -12.59
C ASP A 51 -22.48 -5.19 -12.99
N ARG A 52 -21.83 -4.28 -13.71
CA ARG A 52 -20.45 -4.45 -14.19
C ARG A 52 -19.47 -4.48 -13.02
N THR A 53 -19.59 -3.54 -12.09
CA THR A 53 -18.74 -3.46 -10.91
C THR A 53 -19.02 -4.60 -9.94
N LEU A 54 -20.29 -4.92 -9.70
CA LEU A 54 -20.71 -6.06 -8.90
C LEU A 54 -20.10 -7.36 -9.44
N SER A 55 -20.27 -7.61 -10.72
CA SER A 55 -19.72 -8.79 -11.39
C SER A 55 -18.20 -8.85 -11.31
N ALA A 56 -17.51 -7.72 -11.47
CA ALA A 56 -16.05 -7.63 -11.37
C ALA A 56 -15.53 -7.91 -9.95
N VAL A 57 -16.21 -7.38 -8.92
CA VAL A 57 -15.82 -7.55 -7.50
C VAL A 57 -15.96 -9.00 -7.06
N PHE A 58 -17.02 -9.67 -7.48
CA PHE A 58 -17.29 -11.07 -7.10
C PHE A 58 -16.73 -12.10 -8.09
N ASN A 59 -16.26 -11.65 -9.26
CA ASN A 59 -15.81 -12.53 -10.35
C ASN A 59 -16.89 -13.57 -10.73
N GLU A 60 -18.13 -13.10 -10.79
CA GLU A 60 -19.34 -13.87 -11.15
C GLU A 60 -20.23 -12.98 -12.04
N THR A 61 -21.06 -13.56 -12.90
CA THR A 61 -22.02 -12.80 -13.70
C THR A 61 -23.26 -12.51 -12.87
N LEU A 62 -23.36 -11.27 -12.37
CA LEU A 62 -24.39 -10.81 -11.44
C LEU A 62 -25.11 -9.57 -11.98
N GLU A 63 -26.42 -9.52 -11.74
CA GLU A 63 -27.30 -8.38 -11.99
C GLU A 63 -27.83 -7.84 -10.65
N VAL A 64 -28.02 -6.53 -10.58
CA VAL A 64 -28.65 -5.84 -9.45
C VAL A 64 -30.17 -5.94 -9.58
N ASP A 65 -30.80 -6.39 -8.50
CA ASP A 65 -32.25 -6.37 -8.34
C ASP A 65 -32.57 -5.56 -7.08
N ASP A 66 -33.19 -4.38 -7.25
CA ASP A 66 -33.48 -3.47 -6.13
C ASP A 66 -34.70 -3.97 -5.34
N PHE A 67 -34.54 -4.10 -4.02
CA PHE A 67 -35.62 -4.48 -3.10
C PHE A 67 -36.13 -3.27 -2.31
N ASP A 68 -35.22 -2.67 -1.55
CA ASP A 68 -35.47 -1.54 -0.65
C ASP A 68 -34.34 -0.50 -0.82
N ASP A 69 -34.55 0.74 -0.34
CA ASP A 69 -33.56 1.83 -0.44
C ASP A 69 -32.15 1.45 0.06
N ASN A 70 -32.08 0.59 1.08
CA ASN A 70 -30.84 0.20 1.75
C ASN A 70 -30.40 -1.24 1.46
N VAL A 71 -31.14 -1.98 0.63
CA VAL A 71 -30.86 -3.39 0.33
C VAL A 71 -31.19 -3.70 -1.13
N PHE A 72 -30.24 -4.31 -1.84
CA PHE A 72 -30.48 -4.87 -3.17
C PHE A 72 -29.96 -6.31 -3.24
N ALA A 73 -30.52 -7.14 -4.10
CA ALA A 73 -30.00 -8.47 -4.35
C ALA A 73 -28.99 -8.47 -5.49
N ALA A 74 -27.97 -9.30 -5.34
CA ALA A 74 -27.13 -9.75 -6.42
C ALA A 74 -27.73 -11.05 -6.98
N VAL A 75 -28.26 -11.00 -8.20
CA VAL A 75 -28.92 -12.13 -8.86
C VAL A 75 -27.97 -12.72 -9.90
N ASN A 76 -27.82 -14.04 -9.90
CA ASN A 76 -27.01 -14.70 -10.91
C ASN A 76 -27.74 -14.71 -12.26
N THR A 77 -27.11 -14.16 -13.30
CA THR A 77 -27.73 -14.02 -14.63
C THR A 77 -28.13 -15.36 -15.25
N TYR A 78 -27.38 -16.44 -14.99
CA TYR A 78 -27.60 -17.74 -15.65
C TYR A 78 -28.78 -18.50 -15.07
N ASN A 79 -28.89 -18.57 -13.75
CA ASN A 79 -29.92 -19.37 -13.07
C ASN A 79 -31.06 -18.53 -12.48
N LYS A 80 -30.95 -17.20 -12.56
CA LYS A 80 -31.90 -16.21 -12.03
C LYS A 80 -32.21 -16.38 -10.54
N LYS A 81 -31.28 -16.96 -9.77
CA LYS A 81 -31.37 -17.09 -8.30
C LYS A 81 -30.59 -15.96 -7.64
N VAL A 82 -31.14 -15.47 -6.53
CA VAL A 82 -30.44 -14.56 -5.62
C VAL A 82 -29.21 -15.26 -5.06
N ALA A 83 -28.03 -14.69 -5.32
CA ALA A 83 -26.77 -15.17 -4.78
C ALA A 83 -26.57 -14.69 -3.33
N PHE A 84 -26.88 -13.42 -3.07
CA PHE A 84 -26.84 -12.76 -1.76
C PHE A 84 -27.49 -11.37 -1.85
N HIS A 85 -27.74 -10.74 -0.71
CA HIS A 85 -28.21 -9.36 -0.62
C HIS A 85 -27.08 -8.45 -0.16
N VAL A 86 -26.95 -7.27 -0.75
CA VAL A 86 -25.99 -6.23 -0.34
C VAL A 86 -26.71 -5.20 0.52
N ILE A 87 -26.12 -4.83 1.65
CA ILE A 87 -26.65 -3.84 2.60
C ILE A 87 -25.81 -2.56 2.57
N SER A 88 -26.48 -1.41 2.52
CA SER A 88 -25.85 -0.11 2.72
C SER A 88 -25.64 0.21 4.20
N ILE A 89 -24.51 0.85 4.52
CA ILE A 89 -24.18 1.32 5.86
C ILE A 89 -24.58 2.79 6.00
N VAL A 90 -25.48 3.07 6.92
CA VAL A 90 -25.81 4.44 7.34
C VAL A 90 -24.93 4.79 8.53
N LYS A 91 -23.85 5.53 8.27
CA LYS A 91 -22.78 5.81 9.26
C LYS A 91 -23.32 6.25 10.63
N THR A 92 -24.27 7.18 10.67
CA THR A 92 -24.77 7.78 11.93
C THR A 92 -25.55 6.80 12.82
N THR A 93 -26.23 5.82 12.23
CA THR A 93 -27.07 4.88 12.98
C THR A 93 -26.41 3.52 13.16
N ASP A 94 -25.74 3.03 12.12
CA ASP A 94 -25.33 1.64 11.98
C ASP A 94 -23.96 1.33 12.57
N ILE A 95 -23.10 2.34 12.74
CA ILE A 95 -21.76 2.15 13.28
C ILE A 95 -21.50 3.09 14.46
N CYS A 96 -20.65 2.66 15.37
CA CYS A 96 -20.01 3.53 16.35
C CYS A 96 -18.61 3.08 16.65
N PHE A 97 -17.80 4.02 17.14
CA PHE A 97 -16.40 3.78 17.47
C PHE A 97 -16.23 3.70 18.98
N LYS A 98 -15.51 2.68 19.44
CA LYS A 98 -14.99 2.60 20.79
C LYS A 98 -13.47 2.63 20.71
N TYR A 99 -12.89 3.57 21.41
CA TYR A 99 -11.44 3.73 21.47
C TYR A 99 -10.91 3.00 22.69
N LEU A 100 -9.80 2.30 22.54
CA LEU A 100 -9.18 1.61 23.66
C LEU A 100 -8.46 2.64 24.55
N ASP A 101 -8.52 2.42 25.87
CA ASP A 101 -7.98 3.35 26.88
C ASP A 101 -6.45 3.48 26.84
N ASP A 102 -5.76 2.46 26.31
CA ASP A 102 -4.32 2.46 26.07
C ASP A 102 -3.92 3.29 24.83
N GLY A 103 -4.89 3.82 24.08
CA GLY A 103 -4.68 4.61 22.87
C GLY A 103 -4.38 3.78 21.62
N GLU A 104 -4.20 2.46 21.75
CA GLU A 104 -3.75 1.58 20.66
C GLU A 104 -4.92 0.87 19.96
N GLY A 105 -5.78 1.68 19.35
CA GLY A 105 -6.70 1.19 18.33
C GLY A 105 -8.17 1.55 18.55
N THR A 106 -8.99 1.03 17.63
CA THR A 106 -10.41 1.35 17.52
C THR A 106 -11.22 0.09 17.28
N ILE A 107 -12.30 -0.08 18.03
CA ILE A 107 -13.35 -1.05 17.73
C ILE A 107 -14.44 -0.33 16.94
N ILE A 108 -14.59 -0.72 15.68
CA ILE A 108 -15.73 -0.35 14.83
C ILE A 108 -16.86 -1.32 15.18
N GLN A 109 -17.86 -0.84 15.90
CA GLN A 109 -19.02 -1.63 16.29
C GLN A 109 -20.18 -1.36 15.32
N PHE A 110 -20.54 -2.38 14.55
CA PHE A 110 -21.77 -2.42 13.78
C PHE A 110 -22.94 -2.78 14.71
N ARG A 111 -23.98 -1.95 14.70
CA ARG A 111 -25.11 -1.99 15.62
C ARG A 111 -26.28 -2.78 15.05
N LYS A 112 -27.24 -3.08 15.91
CA LYS A 112 -28.48 -3.81 15.58
C LYS A 112 -29.24 -3.23 14.38
N SER A 113 -29.25 -1.90 14.22
CA SER A 113 -29.92 -1.23 13.11
C SER A 113 -29.43 -1.67 11.73
N LEU A 114 -28.15 -2.06 11.61
CA LEU A 114 -27.61 -2.62 10.37
C LEU A 114 -28.20 -4.00 10.09
N PHE A 115 -28.29 -4.84 11.11
CA PHE A 115 -28.76 -6.22 11.00
C PHE A 115 -30.29 -6.31 10.89
N GLU A 116 -31.04 -5.32 11.37
CA GLU A 116 -32.49 -5.20 11.17
C GLU A 116 -32.88 -5.02 9.69
N LYS A 117 -31.92 -4.65 8.83
CA LYS A 117 -32.09 -4.62 7.36
C LYS A 117 -32.09 -6.03 6.75
N MET A 118 -31.68 -7.06 7.49
CA MET A 118 -31.61 -8.45 7.01
C MET A 118 -32.98 -9.15 7.04
N LYS A 119 -33.93 -8.67 6.22
CA LYS A 119 -35.34 -9.13 6.19
C LYS A 119 -35.68 -10.23 5.19
N HIS A 120 -34.78 -10.50 4.24
CA HIS A 120 -34.90 -11.46 3.14
C HIS A 120 -34.08 -12.75 3.35
N VAL A 121 -34.56 -13.86 2.80
CA VAL A 121 -33.94 -15.18 3.03
C VAL A 121 -32.68 -15.30 2.19
N GLY A 122 -31.58 -15.72 2.80
CA GLY A 122 -30.31 -15.95 2.10
C GLY A 122 -29.14 -15.25 2.78
N ASP A 123 -28.03 -15.21 2.04
CA ASP A 123 -26.79 -14.57 2.48
C ASP A 123 -26.89 -13.04 2.40
N TYR A 124 -26.10 -12.38 3.25
CA TYR A 124 -25.95 -10.94 3.29
C TYR A 124 -24.50 -10.52 3.10
N TYR A 125 -24.29 -9.40 2.42
CA TYR A 125 -22.98 -8.82 2.17
C TYR A 125 -22.95 -7.35 2.57
N ILE A 126 -21.94 -6.99 3.34
CA ILE A 126 -21.65 -5.62 3.75
C ILE A 126 -20.23 -5.30 3.29
N ARG A 127 -20.02 -4.15 2.65
CA ARG A 127 -18.69 -3.72 2.20
C ARG A 127 -18.48 -2.24 2.44
N PHE A 128 -17.35 -1.93 3.04
CA PHE A 128 -16.91 -0.56 3.29
C PHE A 128 -15.41 -0.47 3.06
N ARG A 129 -14.93 0.76 2.94
CA ARG A 129 -13.53 1.09 2.78
C ARG A 129 -13.03 1.86 3.98
N ILE A 130 -11.80 1.60 4.35
CA ILE A 130 -11.00 2.42 5.27
C ILE A 130 -9.93 3.12 4.41
N VAL A 131 -9.96 4.44 4.37
CA VAL A 131 -8.94 5.26 3.69
C VAL A 131 -7.68 5.27 4.54
N LEU A 132 -6.54 4.90 3.95
CA LEU A 132 -5.25 4.80 4.62
C LEU A 132 -4.45 6.10 4.40
N ALA A 133 -4.97 7.19 4.94
CA ALA A 133 -4.36 8.52 4.86
C ALA A 133 -3.60 8.87 6.15
N GLY A 134 -2.61 9.76 6.03
CA GLY A 134 -1.89 10.30 7.19
C GLY A 134 -1.30 9.19 8.07
N PRO A 135 -1.59 9.16 9.39
CA PRO A 135 -1.09 8.13 10.31
C PRO A 135 -1.50 6.69 9.95
N LEU A 136 -2.52 6.49 9.12
CA LEU A 136 -3.00 5.16 8.73
C LEU A 136 -2.23 4.56 7.55
N LYS A 137 -1.38 5.35 6.88
CA LYS A 137 -0.68 4.95 5.65
C LYS A 137 0.20 3.71 5.84
N ASP A 138 0.87 3.63 6.98
CA ASP A 138 1.86 2.59 7.25
C ASP A 138 1.27 1.41 8.04
N LEU A 139 -0.06 1.36 8.23
CA LEU A 139 -0.73 0.34 9.05
C LEU A 139 -0.47 -1.10 8.61
N PHE A 140 -0.34 -1.32 7.30
CA PHE A 140 -0.10 -2.65 6.70
C PHE A 140 1.25 -2.74 5.98
N VAL A 141 2.06 -1.69 6.07
CA VAL A 141 3.22 -1.49 5.20
C VAL A 141 4.43 -1.09 6.01
N THR A 142 5.52 -1.82 5.83
CA THR A 142 6.84 -1.39 6.26
C THR A 142 7.72 -1.22 5.03
N SER A 143 8.15 0.01 4.77
CA SER A 143 9.00 0.35 3.63
C SER A 143 10.43 0.56 4.11
N PHE A 144 11.41 -0.04 3.44
CA PHE A 144 12.83 0.17 3.72
C PHE A 144 13.61 0.34 2.42
N SER A 145 14.53 1.29 2.43
CA SER A 145 15.69 1.27 1.53
C SER A 145 16.87 0.70 2.29
N GLN A 146 17.56 -0.28 1.70
CA GLN A 146 18.80 -0.78 2.29
C GLN A 146 19.81 0.37 2.36
N GLU A 147 20.38 0.63 3.53
CA GLU A 147 21.35 1.72 3.77
C GLU A 147 22.81 1.26 3.61
N ASP A 148 23.10 0.33 2.69
CA ASP A 148 24.47 -0.14 2.51
C ASP A 148 25.28 0.71 1.54
N LYS A 149 26.49 1.05 2.01
CA LYS A 149 27.46 1.97 1.44
C LYS A 149 28.02 1.42 0.13
N PHE A 150 27.56 1.92 -1.01
CA PHE A 150 28.35 2.82 -1.85
C PHE A 150 27.69 3.10 -3.21
N PHE A 151 26.90 2.20 -3.81
CA PHE A 151 26.24 2.51 -5.10
C PHE A 151 24.96 1.72 -5.42
N VAL A 152 24.78 0.47 -4.96
CA VAL A 152 23.73 -0.44 -5.50
C VAL A 152 22.38 -0.34 -4.77
N SER A 153 22.38 0.03 -3.49
CA SER A 153 21.21 0.02 -2.62
C SER A 153 20.25 1.22 -2.81
N ALA A 154 20.71 2.28 -3.48
CA ALA A 154 19.93 3.50 -3.74
C ALA A 154 18.78 3.31 -4.75
N PHE A 155 18.83 2.25 -5.56
CA PHE A 155 17.95 2.12 -6.73
C PHE A 155 16.57 1.55 -6.42
N TYR A 156 16.38 0.94 -5.26
CA TYR A 156 15.16 0.21 -4.96
C TYR A 156 14.58 0.58 -3.59
N THR A 157 13.26 0.64 -3.52
CA THR A 157 12.51 0.52 -2.26
C THR A 157 12.04 -0.92 -2.14
N THR A 158 12.18 -1.51 -0.96
CA THR A 158 11.50 -2.76 -0.64
C THR A 158 10.38 -2.48 0.34
N ASP A 159 9.18 -2.96 0.00
CA ASP A 159 8.00 -2.83 0.85
C ASP A 159 7.57 -4.22 1.29
N ILE A 160 7.49 -4.41 2.60
CA ILE A 160 6.81 -5.56 3.19
C ILE A 160 5.37 -5.15 3.45
N ILE A 161 4.45 -5.89 2.85
CA ILE A 161 3.02 -5.79 3.13
C ILE A 161 2.66 -6.99 4.00
N GLU A 162 2.06 -6.70 5.15
CA GLU A 162 1.61 -7.71 6.08
C GLU A 162 0.16 -7.45 6.49
N PHE A 163 -0.68 -8.46 6.33
CA PHE A 163 -2.05 -8.47 6.81
C PHE A 163 -2.23 -9.62 7.79
N ARG A 164 -2.73 -9.32 8.98
CA ARG A 164 -3.03 -10.28 10.03
C ARG A 164 -4.50 -10.14 10.45
N LEU A 165 -5.21 -11.25 10.46
CA LEU A 165 -6.58 -11.36 10.96
C LEU A 165 -6.61 -12.33 12.14
N ASN A 166 -7.20 -11.88 13.25
CA ASN A 166 -7.38 -12.65 14.48
C ASN A 166 -6.11 -13.25 15.11
N GLU A 167 -4.93 -12.68 14.83
CA GLU A 167 -3.67 -13.07 15.44
C GLU A 167 -3.60 -12.66 16.92
N ARG A 168 -4.00 -13.57 17.83
CA ARG A 168 -4.25 -13.25 19.24
C ARG A 168 -3.02 -12.70 19.99
N ARG A 169 -1.81 -13.09 19.60
CA ARG A 169 -0.57 -12.60 20.23
C ARG A 169 -0.33 -11.10 19.99
N SER A 170 -1.02 -10.52 19.01
CA SER A 170 -0.91 -9.10 18.65
C SER A 170 -2.02 -8.23 19.24
N PHE A 171 -2.92 -8.78 20.06
CA PHE A 171 -4.02 -8.01 20.62
C PHE A 171 -3.57 -7.18 21.84
N PRO A 172 -4.05 -5.93 21.97
CA PRO A 172 -3.88 -5.16 23.19
C PRO A 172 -4.48 -5.88 24.40
N THR A 173 -3.88 -5.70 25.57
CA THR A 173 -4.32 -6.34 26.81
C THR A 173 -5.76 -5.97 27.17
N SER A 174 -6.15 -4.73 26.90
CA SER A 174 -7.52 -4.22 27.07
C SER A 174 -8.53 -5.00 26.22
N LEU A 175 -8.21 -5.27 24.95
CA LEU A 175 -9.02 -6.09 24.06
C LEU A 175 -9.12 -7.53 24.56
N LEU A 176 -8.00 -8.16 24.95
CA LEU A 176 -7.98 -9.54 25.46
C LEU A 176 -8.89 -9.73 26.68
N LYS A 177 -8.91 -8.77 27.61
CA LYS A 177 -9.82 -8.79 28.77
C LYS A 177 -11.28 -8.77 28.36
N SER A 178 -11.64 -7.93 27.38
CA SER A 178 -13.01 -7.84 26.86
C SER A 178 -13.42 -9.02 25.97
N ALA A 179 -12.46 -9.61 25.25
CA ALA A 179 -12.69 -10.68 24.28
C ALA A 179 -13.23 -11.95 24.94
N GLY A 180 -12.89 -12.23 26.21
CA GLY A 180 -13.46 -13.34 26.97
C GLY A 180 -14.97 -13.26 27.18
N GLN A 181 -15.57 -12.07 27.03
CA GLN A 181 -17.01 -11.82 27.14
C GLN A 181 -17.73 -11.80 25.78
N MET A 182 -16.99 -12.00 24.68
CA MET A 182 -17.51 -11.90 23.31
C MET A 182 -17.50 -13.27 22.63
N LYS A 183 -18.48 -13.51 21.76
CA LYS A 183 -18.48 -14.68 20.88
C LYS A 183 -17.64 -14.36 19.64
N TRP A 184 -16.62 -15.18 19.38
CA TRP A 184 -15.86 -15.13 18.14
C TRP A 184 -16.71 -15.56 16.95
N LEU A 185 -16.50 -14.93 15.81
CA LEU A 185 -17.16 -15.34 14.56
C LEU A 185 -16.56 -16.65 14.06
N ASP A 186 -17.44 -17.56 13.61
CA ASP A 186 -17.03 -18.77 12.92
C ASP A 186 -16.72 -18.46 11.45
N LEU A 187 -15.44 -18.18 11.17
CA LEU A 187 -14.97 -17.85 9.83
C LEU A 187 -14.84 -19.11 8.98
N SER A 188 -15.69 -19.26 7.96
CA SER A 188 -15.59 -20.36 6.98
C SER A 188 -14.64 -20.07 5.81
N SER A 189 -14.41 -18.79 5.51
CA SER A 189 -13.51 -18.37 4.43
C SER A 189 -12.97 -16.96 4.62
N VAL A 190 -11.71 -16.76 4.25
CA VAL A 190 -11.02 -15.46 4.24
C VAL A 190 -10.42 -15.24 2.85
N TYR A 191 -10.65 -14.06 2.29
CA TYR A 191 -10.13 -13.64 1.00
C TYR A 191 -9.37 -12.33 1.21
N PHE A 192 -8.05 -12.35 1.03
CA PHE A 192 -7.23 -11.15 1.06
C PHE A 192 -6.74 -10.85 -0.36
N ILE A 193 -7.10 -9.67 -0.85
CA ILE A 193 -6.74 -9.20 -2.18
C ILE A 193 -5.91 -7.93 -2.04
N LEU A 194 -4.69 -7.96 -2.57
CA LEU A 194 -3.83 -6.80 -2.72
C LEU A 194 -3.81 -6.39 -4.19
N ILE A 195 -4.04 -5.11 -4.45
CA ILE A 195 -3.97 -4.52 -5.78
C ILE A 195 -2.86 -3.49 -5.77
N ARG A 196 -1.94 -3.58 -6.74
CA ARG A 196 -0.70 -2.79 -6.76
C ARG A 196 -0.25 -2.44 -8.17
N ASP A 197 0.50 -1.35 -8.35
CA ASP A 197 1.16 -1.03 -9.62
C ASP A 197 2.06 -2.21 -10.07
N PHE A 198 1.98 -2.57 -11.34
CA PHE A 198 2.80 -3.59 -12.01
C PHE A 198 4.31 -3.35 -11.89
N LYS A 199 4.75 -2.10 -11.72
CA LYS A 199 6.15 -1.75 -11.48
C LYS A 199 6.68 -2.27 -10.15
N ALA A 200 5.81 -2.59 -9.19
CA ALA A 200 6.20 -3.22 -7.94
C ALA A 200 6.32 -4.73 -8.15
N GLU A 201 7.56 -5.20 -8.27
CA GLU A 201 7.88 -6.61 -8.47
C GLU A 201 7.71 -7.40 -7.17
N LEU A 202 6.98 -8.51 -7.20
CA LEU A 202 6.88 -9.42 -6.07
C LEU A 202 8.19 -10.21 -5.91
N ILE A 203 8.91 -9.99 -4.81
CA ILE A 203 10.17 -10.68 -4.51
C ILE A 203 9.91 -12.00 -3.76
N ARG A 204 9.01 -11.95 -2.77
CA ARG A 204 8.76 -13.06 -1.85
C ARG A 204 7.34 -13.00 -1.32
N ALA A 205 6.71 -14.15 -1.14
CA ALA A 205 5.51 -14.31 -0.33
C ALA A 205 5.76 -15.43 0.68
N HIS A 206 5.32 -15.25 1.92
CA HIS A 206 5.42 -16.30 2.94
C HIS A 206 4.39 -17.41 2.71
N THR A 207 3.21 -17.03 2.21
CA THR A 207 2.10 -17.93 1.94
C THR A 207 1.83 -17.93 0.44
N ASP A 208 1.68 -19.11 -0.16
CA ASP A 208 1.28 -19.25 -1.55
C ASP A 208 -0.04 -18.48 -1.78
N PHE A 209 -0.02 -17.55 -2.73
CA PHE A 209 -1.24 -16.88 -3.15
C PHE A 209 -1.99 -17.77 -4.15
N HIS A 210 -3.31 -17.76 -4.06
CA HIS A 210 -4.21 -18.57 -4.88
C HIS A 210 -4.19 -18.15 -6.36
N LYS A 211 -4.11 -16.84 -6.65
CA LYS A 211 -4.14 -16.31 -8.02
C LYS A 211 -3.43 -14.96 -8.11
N MET A 212 -2.75 -14.72 -9.23
CA MET A 212 -2.28 -13.40 -9.65
C MET A 212 -2.84 -13.09 -11.03
N ARG A 213 -3.32 -11.86 -11.25
CA ARG A 213 -3.80 -11.42 -12.57
C ARG A 213 -3.65 -9.91 -12.75
N ARG A 214 -3.62 -9.46 -14.01
CA ARG A 214 -3.76 -8.05 -14.34
C ARG A 214 -5.19 -7.57 -14.06
N LEU A 215 -5.32 -6.35 -13.57
CA LEU A 215 -6.61 -5.70 -13.34
C LEU A 215 -7.19 -5.16 -14.65
N GLU A 216 -8.50 -5.33 -14.87
CA GLU A 216 -9.18 -4.76 -16.04
C GLU A 216 -9.59 -3.29 -15.80
N ASN A 217 -8.79 -2.33 -16.26
CA ASN A 217 -9.00 -0.89 -15.99
C ASN A 217 -10.48 -0.44 -16.14
N ASN A 218 -11.13 -0.82 -17.24
CA ASN A 218 -12.47 -0.37 -17.58
C ASN A 218 -13.56 -0.95 -16.65
N LEU A 219 -13.33 -2.11 -16.02
CA LEU A 219 -14.28 -2.70 -15.07
C LEU A 219 -14.24 -2.00 -13.69
N TRP A 220 -13.08 -1.42 -13.35
CA TRP A 220 -12.78 -0.94 -12.00
C TRP A 220 -12.75 0.60 -11.88
N SER A 221 -12.79 1.33 -12.99
CA SER A 221 -12.68 2.80 -12.99
C SER A 221 -13.78 3.46 -12.13
N ASP A 222 -15.03 3.03 -12.29
CA ASP A 222 -16.15 3.57 -11.50
C ASP A 222 -16.04 3.21 -10.01
N TYR A 223 -15.46 2.04 -9.70
CA TYR A 223 -15.29 1.54 -8.34
C TYR A 223 -14.21 2.28 -7.54
N VAL A 224 -13.16 2.75 -8.21
CA VAL A 224 -12.04 3.48 -7.57
C VAL A 224 -12.15 5.00 -7.74
N SER A 225 -13.21 5.48 -8.37
CA SER A 225 -13.43 6.90 -8.67
C SER A 225 -13.42 7.81 -7.43
N SER A 226 -13.76 7.27 -6.25
CA SER A 226 -13.65 8.01 -4.98
C SER A 226 -12.22 8.10 -4.43
N LEU A 227 -11.30 7.26 -4.88
CA LEU A 227 -9.88 7.28 -4.51
C LEU A 227 -9.01 8.02 -5.51
N SER A 228 -9.31 7.88 -6.80
CA SER A 228 -8.58 8.54 -7.87
C SER A 228 -9.48 8.91 -9.03
N LYS A 229 -9.14 10.02 -9.67
CA LYS A 229 -9.74 10.42 -10.96
C LYS A 229 -9.12 9.66 -12.13
N ASP A 230 -7.92 9.14 -11.96
CA ASP A 230 -7.23 8.39 -13.00
C ASP A 230 -7.69 6.92 -12.96
N PRO A 231 -7.84 6.28 -14.13
CA PRO A 231 -8.20 4.87 -14.18
C PRO A 231 -7.09 4.01 -13.54
N PRO A 232 -7.42 2.83 -12.97
CA PRO A 232 -6.46 1.95 -12.33
C PRO A 232 -5.59 1.21 -13.37
N ALA A 233 -4.78 1.96 -14.09
CA ALA A 233 -3.96 1.47 -15.18
C ALA A 233 -2.72 0.74 -14.67
N GLN A 234 -2.35 -0.33 -15.37
CA GLN A 234 -1.15 -1.13 -15.06
C GLN A 234 -1.16 -1.70 -13.63
N MET A 235 -2.33 -2.09 -13.11
CA MET A 235 -2.43 -2.69 -11.78
C MET A 235 -2.43 -4.23 -11.86
N MET A 236 -1.82 -4.86 -10.87
CA MET A 236 -1.79 -6.30 -10.61
C MET A 236 -2.58 -6.62 -9.35
N LEU A 237 -3.32 -7.72 -9.42
CA LEU A 237 -4.12 -8.26 -8.32
C LEU A 237 -3.45 -9.55 -7.82
N TYR A 238 -3.16 -9.58 -6.53
CA TYR A 238 -2.63 -10.73 -5.79
C TYR A 238 -3.69 -11.20 -4.81
N HIS A 239 -4.01 -12.49 -4.84
CA HIS A 239 -5.14 -13.04 -4.11
C HIS A 239 -4.71 -14.21 -3.22
N TRP A 240 -4.79 -14.02 -1.91
CA TRP A 240 -4.68 -15.08 -0.91
C TRP A 240 -6.06 -15.52 -0.45
N ARG A 241 -6.26 -16.84 -0.33
CA ARG A 241 -7.54 -17.42 0.03
C ARG A 241 -7.36 -18.60 0.98
N VAL A 242 -8.15 -18.62 2.04
CA VAL A 242 -8.37 -19.81 2.86
C VAL A 242 -9.86 -20.10 2.91
N LYS A 243 -10.26 -21.35 2.69
CA LYS A 243 -11.64 -21.82 2.82
C LYS A 243 -11.62 -23.17 3.52
N LYS A 244 -12.35 -23.28 4.61
CA LYS A 244 -12.53 -24.54 5.36
C LYS A 244 -14.01 -24.94 5.32
N THR A 245 -14.28 -26.23 5.16
CA THR A 245 -15.65 -26.76 5.01
C THR A 245 -16.25 -27.19 6.34
N SER A 246 -15.43 -27.76 7.24
CA SER A 246 -15.88 -28.33 8.52
C SER A 246 -15.23 -27.66 9.74
N GLU A 247 -14.02 -27.13 9.58
CA GLU A 247 -13.28 -26.44 10.63
C GLU A 247 -13.43 -24.93 10.52
N ARG A 248 -13.40 -24.24 11.66
CA ARG A 248 -13.31 -22.78 11.68
C ARG A 248 -11.89 -22.30 11.36
N ILE A 249 -11.79 -21.10 10.82
CA ILE A 249 -10.53 -20.37 10.66
C ILE A 249 -10.34 -19.52 11.91
N ASP A 250 -9.34 -19.86 12.73
CA ASP A 250 -9.01 -19.12 13.95
C ASP A 250 -8.26 -17.82 13.63
N ASP A 251 -7.26 -17.89 12.74
CA ASP A 251 -6.39 -16.80 12.32
C ASP A 251 -6.08 -16.85 10.81
N PHE A 252 -5.54 -15.75 10.28
CA PHE A 252 -5.05 -15.68 8.91
C PHE A 252 -3.93 -14.65 8.78
N ILE A 253 -2.83 -15.03 8.10
CA ILE A 253 -1.70 -14.15 7.82
C ILE A 253 -1.37 -14.19 6.33
N ALA A 254 -1.25 -13.01 5.73
CA ALA A 254 -0.70 -12.82 4.40
C ALA A 254 0.49 -11.85 4.49
N LEU A 255 1.67 -12.32 4.08
CA LEU A 255 2.89 -11.51 4.03
C LEU A 255 3.52 -11.61 2.64
N ALA A 256 3.83 -10.45 2.06
CA ALA A 256 4.46 -10.33 0.76
C ALA A 256 5.46 -9.16 0.74
N SER A 257 6.57 -9.34 0.04
CA SER A 257 7.63 -8.35 -0.14
C SER A 257 7.71 -7.93 -1.59
N PHE A 258 7.73 -6.64 -1.84
CA PHE A 258 7.78 -6.06 -3.18
C PHE A 258 8.97 -5.15 -3.36
N ARG A 259 9.51 -5.08 -4.58
CA ARG A 259 10.57 -4.17 -4.97
C ARG A 259 10.06 -3.16 -5.98
N THR A 260 10.37 -1.88 -5.76
CA THR A 260 10.05 -0.82 -6.71
C THR A 260 11.32 -0.04 -7.04
N ILE A 261 11.54 0.28 -8.31
CA ILE A 261 12.65 1.12 -8.76
C ILE A 261 12.37 2.58 -8.38
N LYS A 262 13.31 3.24 -7.70
CA LYS A 262 13.19 4.64 -7.25
C LYS A 262 13.54 5.68 -8.32
N HIS A 263 14.53 5.37 -9.16
CA HIS A 263 15.16 6.37 -10.02
C HIS A 263 14.77 6.20 -11.50
N SER A 264 14.73 7.33 -12.20
CA SER A 264 14.47 7.37 -13.62
C SER A 264 15.73 7.02 -14.42
N LEU A 265 15.56 6.61 -15.67
CA LEU A 265 16.69 6.38 -16.60
C LEU A 265 17.58 7.62 -16.74
N LEU A 266 17.01 8.82 -16.61
CA LEU A 266 17.74 10.08 -16.73
C LEU A 266 18.72 10.28 -15.57
N ASP A 267 18.32 9.92 -14.34
CA ASP A 267 19.22 9.99 -13.17
C ASP A 267 20.46 9.10 -13.38
N TYR A 268 20.26 7.95 -14.03
CA TYR A 268 21.34 7.02 -14.37
C TYR A 268 22.28 7.58 -15.44
N VAL A 269 21.72 8.13 -16.53
CA VAL A 269 22.52 8.77 -17.60
C VAL A 269 23.32 9.94 -17.05
N LEU A 270 22.70 10.79 -16.21
CA LEU A 270 23.38 11.90 -15.56
C LEU A 270 24.50 11.40 -14.63
N GLY A 271 24.26 10.34 -13.88
CA GLY A 271 25.26 9.71 -13.02
C GLY A 271 26.48 9.19 -13.81
N ILE A 272 26.26 8.50 -14.93
CA ILE A 272 27.34 8.04 -15.82
C ILE A 272 28.12 9.23 -16.38
N PHE A 273 27.41 10.27 -16.82
CA PHE A 273 28.05 11.45 -17.39
C PHE A 273 28.97 12.14 -16.36
N LEU A 274 28.48 12.33 -15.14
CA LEU A 274 29.26 12.90 -14.03
C LEU A 274 30.47 12.03 -13.67
N LEU A 275 30.30 10.70 -13.65
CA LEU A 275 31.39 9.77 -13.38
C LEU A 275 32.46 9.82 -14.47
N GLY A 276 32.04 9.92 -15.74
CA GLY A 276 32.94 10.11 -16.88
C GLY A 276 33.73 11.43 -16.80
N MET A 277 33.06 12.53 -16.44
CA MET A 277 33.73 13.82 -16.21
C MET A 277 34.76 13.74 -15.07
N ALA A 278 34.40 13.09 -13.96
CA ALA A 278 35.30 12.89 -12.83
C ALA A 278 36.51 12.01 -13.20
N GLY A 279 36.30 10.96 -13.99
CA GLY A 279 37.36 10.10 -14.51
C GLY A 279 38.36 10.86 -15.37
N ASN A 280 37.87 11.66 -16.31
CA ASN A 280 38.73 12.51 -17.16
C ASN A 280 39.51 13.55 -16.34
N ALA A 281 38.88 14.16 -15.34
CA ALA A 281 39.56 15.11 -14.46
C ALA A 281 40.66 14.43 -13.62
N ALA A 282 40.41 13.21 -13.15
CA ALA A 282 41.40 12.42 -12.40
C ALA A 282 42.58 11.97 -13.29
N GLU A 283 42.32 11.56 -14.54
CA GLU A 283 43.36 11.24 -15.52
C GLU A 283 44.28 12.44 -15.76
N ALA A 284 43.70 13.61 -16.05
CA ALA A 284 44.46 14.84 -16.28
C ALA A 284 45.32 15.21 -15.07
N PHE A 285 44.79 15.07 -13.86
CA PHE A 285 45.53 15.32 -12.62
C PHE A 285 46.70 14.33 -12.43
N LEU A 286 46.46 13.03 -12.65
CA LEU A 286 47.50 12.00 -12.53
C LEU A 286 48.61 12.15 -13.58
N ALA A 287 48.25 12.41 -14.84
CA ALA A 287 49.21 12.64 -15.91
C ALA A 287 50.13 13.83 -15.59
N SER A 288 49.55 14.88 -15.01
CA SER A 288 50.26 16.07 -14.58
C SER A 288 51.19 15.82 -13.38
N LEU A 289 50.77 14.99 -12.42
CA LEU A 289 51.61 14.58 -11.29
C LEU A 289 52.81 13.72 -11.75
N ILE A 290 52.58 12.79 -12.69
CA ILE A 290 53.63 11.90 -13.22
C ILE A 290 54.68 12.70 -13.99
N THR A 291 54.27 13.67 -14.81
CA THR A 291 55.21 14.53 -15.54
C THR A 291 56.07 15.38 -14.60
N MET A 292 55.51 15.86 -13.49
CA MET A 292 56.26 16.58 -12.45
C MET A 292 57.33 15.70 -11.76
N ILE A 293 57.03 14.42 -11.56
CA ILE A 293 57.97 13.47 -10.92
C ILE A 293 59.05 13.01 -11.91
N ALA A 294 58.69 12.83 -13.18
CA ALA A 294 59.60 12.32 -14.21
C ALA A 294 60.62 13.36 -14.70
N ASP A 295 60.30 14.66 -14.65
CA ASP A 295 61.24 15.72 -15.01
C ASP A 295 61.14 16.94 -14.06
N PRO A 296 61.91 16.94 -12.95
CA PRO A 296 61.95 18.04 -11.99
C PRO A 296 62.59 19.33 -12.53
N GLN A 297 63.25 19.30 -13.70
CA GLN A 297 63.92 20.47 -14.30
C GLN A 297 63.16 21.05 -15.51
N ALA A 298 62.24 20.30 -16.13
CA ALA A 298 61.33 20.84 -17.16
C ALA A 298 60.19 21.69 -16.59
N THR A 299 59.95 21.65 -15.28
CA THR A 299 58.98 22.51 -14.59
C THR A 299 59.70 23.66 -13.88
N ASP A 300 60.02 24.72 -14.64
CA ASP A 300 60.34 26.01 -14.05
C ASP A 300 59.11 26.50 -13.27
N LEU A 301 59.14 26.30 -11.94
CA LEU A 301 58.08 26.66 -11.00
C LEU A 301 57.72 28.16 -11.02
N LYS A 302 58.48 28.99 -11.75
CA LYS A 302 58.17 30.41 -12.00
C LYS A 302 57.26 30.66 -13.21
N ASN A 303 57.09 29.67 -14.10
CA ASN A 303 56.17 29.70 -15.24
C ASN A 303 54.99 28.72 -15.05
N VAL A 304 54.65 28.38 -13.80
CA VAL A 304 53.34 27.81 -13.45
C VAL A 304 52.32 28.94 -13.62
N GLY A 305 51.96 29.20 -14.88
CA GLY A 305 51.02 30.24 -15.27
C GLY A 305 49.62 29.98 -14.69
N PRO A 306 48.69 30.94 -14.87
CA PRO A 306 47.31 30.88 -14.38
C PRO A 306 46.57 29.55 -14.68
N ASP A 307 46.99 28.80 -15.70
CA ASP A 307 46.45 27.50 -16.10
C ASP A 307 46.43 26.42 -15.00
N TRP A 308 47.41 26.39 -14.09
CA TRP A 308 47.39 25.41 -12.99
C TRP A 308 46.39 25.76 -11.90
N SER A 309 46.23 27.06 -11.62
CA SER A 309 45.18 27.53 -10.71
C SER A 309 43.80 27.24 -11.30
N HIS A 310 43.65 27.28 -12.64
CA HIS A 310 42.42 26.91 -13.33
C HIS A 310 42.17 25.41 -13.35
N LEU A 311 43.19 24.56 -13.53
CA LEU A 311 43.03 23.10 -13.45
C LEU A 311 42.75 22.61 -12.04
N ILE A 312 43.43 23.16 -11.03
CA ILE A 312 43.14 22.88 -9.62
C ILE A 312 41.77 23.45 -9.24
N ALA A 313 41.42 24.66 -9.67
CA ALA A 313 40.09 25.21 -9.45
C ALA A 313 39.02 24.40 -10.19
N LEU A 314 39.28 23.89 -11.39
CA LEU A 314 38.35 23.04 -12.13
C LEU A 314 38.21 21.68 -11.46
N PHE A 315 39.29 21.07 -10.98
CA PHE A 315 39.25 19.85 -10.18
C PHE A 315 38.51 20.07 -8.87
N VAL A 316 38.80 21.14 -8.13
CA VAL A 316 38.10 21.51 -6.88
C VAL A 316 36.65 21.91 -7.14
N CYS A 317 36.31 22.54 -8.28
CA CYS A 317 34.94 22.90 -8.65
C CYS A 317 34.17 21.69 -9.16
N ILE A 318 34.75 20.78 -9.95
CA ILE A 318 34.09 19.56 -10.42
C ILE A 318 33.97 18.60 -9.25
N PHE A 319 35.05 18.31 -8.52
CA PHE A 319 35.01 17.47 -7.33
C PHE A 319 34.15 18.10 -6.24
N GLY A 320 34.22 19.42 -6.06
CA GLY A 320 33.37 20.18 -5.14
C GLY A 320 31.90 20.21 -5.57
N ALA A 321 31.59 20.35 -6.86
CA ALA A 321 30.23 20.25 -7.38
C ALA A 321 29.71 18.82 -7.33
N THR A 322 30.57 17.82 -7.51
CA THR A 322 30.25 16.40 -7.33
C THR A 322 29.95 16.17 -5.85
N VAL A 323 30.81 16.63 -4.94
CA VAL A 323 30.61 16.57 -3.48
C VAL A 323 29.39 17.38 -3.06
N ILE A 324 29.10 18.55 -3.62
CA ILE A 324 27.93 19.38 -3.30
C ILE A 324 26.66 18.75 -3.89
N PHE A 325 26.71 18.18 -5.09
CA PHE A 325 25.61 17.42 -5.69
C PHE A 325 25.33 16.18 -4.84
N PHE A 326 26.36 15.42 -4.45
CA PHE A 326 26.24 14.30 -3.52
C PHE A 326 25.79 14.77 -2.14
N ARG A 327 26.23 15.93 -1.64
CA ARG A 327 25.85 16.49 -0.34
C ARG A 327 24.44 17.10 -0.35
N SER A 328 23.97 17.58 -1.50
CA SER A 328 22.62 18.07 -1.75
C SER A 328 21.66 16.92 -2.01
N ALA A 329 22.10 15.86 -2.69
CA ALA A 329 21.41 14.58 -2.77
C ALA A 329 21.32 13.96 -1.36
N LEU A 330 22.41 13.96 -0.59
CA LEU A 330 22.47 13.57 0.82
C LEU A 330 21.63 14.49 1.72
N LYS A 331 21.54 15.81 1.48
CA LYS A 331 20.68 16.72 2.25
C LYS A 331 19.21 16.56 1.89
N LYS A 332 18.85 16.38 0.62
CA LYS A 332 17.49 15.98 0.22
C LYS A 332 17.13 14.59 0.79
N PHE A 333 18.11 13.71 0.92
CA PHE A 333 18.01 12.39 1.55
C PHE A 333 17.87 12.50 3.09
N TYR A 334 18.62 13.39 3.76
CA TYR A 334 18.62 13.55 5.22
C TYR A 334 17.47 14.45 5.74
N TRP A 335 17.05 15.46 4.99
CA TRP A 335 15.86 16.26 5.30
C TRP A 335 14.56 15.60 4.82
N GLY A 336 14.64 14.67 3.87
CA GLY A 336 13.53 13.77 3.53
C GLY A 336 13.25 12.71 4.60
N THR A 337 14.26 12.35 5.42
CA THR A 337 14.13 11.44 6.56
C THR A 337 13.77 12.16 7.87
N VAL A 338 14.37 13.31 8.18
CA VAL A 338 14.11 13.99 9.48
C VAL A 338 12.71 14.63 9.59
N ASN A 339 12.06 15.00 8.48
CA ASN A 339 10.68 15.51 8.51
C ASN A 339 9.60 14.42 8.62
N ARG A 340 9.97 13.14 8.81
CA ARG A 340 9.04 12.05 9.11
C ARG A 340 9.11 11.50 10.54
N ASP A 341 10.14 11.87 11.30
CA ASP A 341 10.29 11.47 12.72
C ASP A 341 9.74 12.52 13.71
N SER A 342 9.03 13.53 13.19
CA SER A 342 8.25 14.47 14.01
C SER A 342 6.87 14.70 13.38
N HIS A 343 5.98 13.71 13.47
CA HIS A 343 4.55 13.87 13.76
C HIS A 343 3.82 12.53 13.86
#